data_AF-A0A7D5QEJ1-F1
#
_entry.id   AF-A0A7D5QEJ1-F1
#
_cell.length_a   1.000
_cell.length_b   1.000
_cell.length_c   1.000
_cell.angle_alpha   90.00
_cell.angle_beta   90.00
_cell.angle_gamma   90.00
#
_symmetry.space_group_name_H-M   'P 1'
#
loop_
_entity.id
_entity.type
_entity.pdbx_description
1 polymer ?
#
loop_
_entity_poly.entity_id
_entity_poly.type
_entity_poly.pdbx_seq_one_letter_code
_entity_poly.pdbx_strand_id
1 'polypeptide(L)'
;MILVQLNEKFGELASDERIKKTASALKENGFEVEVVENKEEVKRKVLEMIPEGSEVFTMSSQTLEQVSLSDAINNSGKYNSVRNKLFTMDRNTQAREMARLGAAPDWVVSSVHAVTEDGHLIIASNTGSQLSAEAYAGGKVIFVVGVQKIVKDNQEGIKRIYEYCLPLEDERARKAYGMGSNVSKILIINKEIFPERITVFLVKEKLGF
;
A
#
# COMPACT_ATOMS: atom_id res chain seq x y z
N MET A 1 -3.64 10.47 -26.72
CA MET A 1 -3.19 9.79 -25.49
C MET A 1 -1.78 9.32 -25.77
N ILE A 2 -0.76 9.91 -25.15
CA ILE A 2 0.63 9.45 -25.34
C ILE A 2 0.71 8.08 -24.65
N LEU A 3 0.92 7.03 -25.43
CA LEU A 3 1.29 5.72 -24.91
C LEU A 3 2.66 5.90 -24.25
N VAL A 4 2.67 6.11 -22.94
CA VAL A 4 3.92 5.99 -22.17
C VAL A 4 4.27 4.51 -22.24
N GLN A 5 5.39 4.19 -22.88
CA GLN A 5 5.88 2.82 -22.95
C GLN A 5 6.18 2.33 -21.54
N LEU A 6 5.64 1.15 -21.19
CA LEU A 6 5.83 0.54 -19.88
C LEU A 6 7.33 0.34 -19.61
N ASN A 7 7.83 0.92 -18.53
CA ASN A 7 9.24 0.81 -18.16
C ASN A 7 9.48 -0.39 -17.24
N GLU A 8 9.75 -1.54 -17.85
CA GLU A 8 9.86 -2.85 -17.17
C GLU A 8 10.98 -2.93 -16.11
N LYS A 9 11.96 -2.02 -16.13
CA LYS A 9 13.01 -1.95 -15.11
C LYS A 9 12.45 -1.86 -13.69
N PHE A 10 11.29 -1.22 -13.54
CA PHE A 10 10.60 -1.04 -12.26
C PHE A 10 9.89 -2.31 -11.74
N GLY A 11 9.97 -3.39 -12.51
CA GLY A 11 9.58 -4.73 -12.11
C GLY A 11 10.74 -5.62 -11.66
N GLU A 12 11.99 -5.15 -11.71
CA GLU A 12 13.17 -5.91 -11.28
C GLU A 12 13.36 -5.86 -9.76
N LEU A 13 13.76 -6.98 -9.16
CA LEU A 13 14.01 -7.06 -7.71
C LEU A 13 15.26 -6.26 -7.32
N ALA A 14 15.18 -5.53 -6.21
CA ALA A 14 16.36 -4.92 -5.61
C ALA A 14 17.33 -6.00 -5.09
N SER A 15 18.64 -5.71 -5.11
CA SER A 15 19.65 -6.58 -4.52
C SER A 15 19.56 -6.59 -2.99
N ASP A 16 20.08 -7.64 -2.35
CA ASP A 16 20.13 -7.73 -0.88
C ASP A 16 20.82 -6.53 -0.22
N GLU A 17 21.83 -5.96 -0.86
CA GLU A 17 22.51 -4.75 -0.38
C GLU A 17 21.56 -3.53 -0.37
N ARG A 18 20.84 -3.31 -1.47
CA ARG A 18 19.85 -2.22 -1.58
C ARG A 18 18.71 -2.43 -0.58
N ILE A 19 18.25 -3.67 -0.38
CA ILE A 19 17.21 -4.01 0.60
C ILE A 19 17.69 -3.66 2.01
N LYS A 20 18.89 -4.10 2.40
CA LYS A 20 19.46 -3.82 3.74
C LYS A 20 19.62 -2.32 3.98
N LYS A 21 20.18 -1.58 3.02
CA LYS A 21 20.33 -0.12 3.10
C LYS A 21 18.98 0.58 3.28
N THR A 22 18.00 0.23 2.45
CA THR A 22 16.65 0.82 2.51
C THR A 22 15.95 0.50 3.84
N ALA A 23 16.08 -0.73 4.33
CA ALA A 23 15.52 -1.13 5.62
C ALA A 23 16.11 -0.32 6.78
N SER A 24 17.42 -0.07 6.78
CA SER A 24 18.06 0.80 7.78
C SER A 24 17.57 2.24 7.69
N ALA A 25 17.49 2.81 6.48
CA ALA A 25 17.02 4.19 6.29
C ALA A 25 15.55 4.37 6.72
N LEU A 26 14.69 3.41 6.42
CA LEU A 26 13.30 3.40 6.91
C LEU A 26 13.25 3.40 8.45
N LYS A 27 14.09 2.60 9.12
CA LYS A 27 14.16 2.58 10.59
C LYS A 27 14.64 3.92 11.16
N GLU A 28 15.64 4.54 10.53
CA GLU A 28 16.12 5.89 10.90
C GLU A 28 15.01 6.96 10.73
N ASN A 29 14.12 6.75 9.76
CA ASN A 29 12.91 7.55 9.54
C ASN A 29 11.72 7.14 10.43
N GLY A 30 11.94 6.35 11.47
CA GLY A 30 10.94 6.07 12.51
C GLY A 30 9.89 5.01 12.15
N PHE A 31 10.06 4.30 11.03
CA PHE A 31 9.21 3.17 10.69
C PHE A 31 9.67 1.89 11.40
N GLU A 32 8.72 1.05 11.80
CA GLU A 32 9.03 -0.35 12.09
C GLU A 32 9.25 -1.09 10.78
N VAL A 33 10.32 -1.90 10.68
CA VAL A 33 10.67 -2.54 9.40
C VAL A 33 11.08 -3.99 9.60
N GLU A 34 10.46 -4.87 8.82
CA GLU A 34 10.85 -6.27 8.71
C GLU A 34 11.07 -6.67 7.25
N VAL A 35 12.16 -7.39 7.01
CA VAL A 35 12.46 -8.00 5.70
C VAL A 35 12.05 -9.45 5.76
N VAL A 36 11.24 -9.90 4.81
CA VAL A 36 10.66 -11.23 4.76
C VAL A 36 10.88 -11.85 3.38
N GLU A 37 11.02 -13.17 3.33
CA GLU A 37 11.49 -13.85 2.13
C GLU A 37 10.38 -14.01 1.07
N ASN A 38 9.12 -14.15 1.48
CA ASN A 38 8.03 -14.46 0.55
C ASN A 38 6.64 -14.04 1.04
N LYS A 39 5.66 -14.15 0.14
CA LYS A 39 4.24 -13.86 0.40
C LYS A 39 3.62 -14.65 1.56
N GLU A 40 4.01 -15.91 1.77
CA GLU A 40 3.41 -16.73 2.84
C GLU A 40 3.89 -16.26 4.21
N GLU A 41 5.18 -15.92 4.31
CA GLU A 41 5.76 -15.37 5.52
C GLU A 41 5.13 -14.03 5.91
N VAL A 42 5.02 -13.08 4.95
CA VAL A 42 4.41 -11.79 5.24
C VAL A 42 2.93 -11.91 5.59
N LYS A 43 2.19 -12.79 4.91
CA LYS A 43 0.77 -13.05 5.23
C LYS A 43 0.62 -13.49 6.69
N ARG A 44 1.40 -14.48 7.10
CA ARG A 44 1.38 -15.00 8.48
C ARG A 44 1.69 -13.90 9.49
N LYS A 45 2.77 -13.15 9.29
CA LYS A 45 3.21 -12.09 10.22
C LYS A 45 2.18 -10.97 10.34
N VAL A 46 1.60 -10.51 9.23
CA VAL A 46 0.55 -9.48 9.27
C VAL A 46 -0.68 -9.97 10.04
N LEU A 47 -1.11 -11.22 9.84
CA LEU A 47 -2.27 -11.77 10.55
C LEU A 47 -2.00 -12.00 12.04
N GLU A 48 -0.77 -12.33 12.43
CA GLU A 48 -0.36 -12.45 13.84
C GLU A 48 -0.32 -11.09 14.56
N MET A 49 -0.03 -10.01 13.85
CA MET A 49 0.01 -8.66 14.42
C MET A 49 -1.37 -8.09 14.73
N ILE A 50 -2.40 -8.45 13.94
CA ILE A 50 -3.74 -7.86 14.05
C ILE A 50 -4.59 -8.70 15.00
N PRO A 51 -5.03 -8.17 16.15
CA PRO A 51 -5.89 -8.90 17.07
C PRO A 51 -7.23 -9.28 16.40
N GLU A 52 -7.71 -10.50 16.66
CA GLU A 52 -9.07 -10.89 16.24
C GLU A 52 -10.12 -9.93 16.82
N GLY A 53 -11.17 -9.65 16.05
CA GLY A 53 -12.20 -8.66 16.39
C GLY A 53 -11.82 -7.21 16.09
N SER A 54 -10.58 -6.91 15.70
CA SER A 54 -10.16 -5.54 15.36
C SER A 54 -10.91 -5.00 14.15
N GLU A 55 -11.13 -3.68 14.11
CA GLU A 55 -11.51 -2.99 12.89
C GLU A 55 -10.31 -2.88 11.94
N VAL A 56 -10.48 -3.40 10.72
CA VAL A 56 -9.39 -3.45 9.74
C VAL A 56 -9.87 -2.93 8.40
N PHE A 57 -9.11 -2.01 7.82
CA PHE A 57 -9.31 -1.55 6.45
C PHE A 57 -8.16 -2.02 5.56
N THR A 58 -8.45 -2.95 4.65
CA THR A 58 -7.54 -3.26 3.55
C THR A 58 -7.75 -2.26 2.41
N MET A 59 -6.70 -1.53 2.03
CA MET A 59 -6.75 -0.63 0.88
C MET A 59 -6.71 -1.42 -0.43
N SER A 60 -7.20 -0.81 -1.52
CA SER A 60 -7.25 -1.49 -2.82
C SER A 60 -5.83 -1.65 -3.33
N SER A 61 -5.32 -2.88 -3.39
CA SER A 61 -3.89 -3.14 -3.65
C SER A 61 -3.67 -4.50 -4.29
N GLN A 62 -3.04 -4.53 -5.48
CA GLN A 62 -2.67 -5.77 -6.14
C GLN A 62 -1.65 -6.59 -5.33
N THR A 63 -0.79 -5.93 -4.54
CA THR A 63 0.11 -6.60 -3.60
C THR A 63 -0.68 -7.39 -2.56
N LEU A 64 -1.74 -6.81 -1.98
CA LEU A 64 -2.54 -7.51 -0.96
C LEU A 64 -3.38 -8.64 -1.55
N GLU A 65 -3.86 -8.49 -2.79
CA GLU A 65 -4.53 -9.58 -3.51
C GLU A 65 -3.57 -10.75 -3.78
N GLN A 66 -2.36 -10.48 -4.29
CA GLN A 66 -1.37 -11.52 -4.60
C GLN A 66 -0.87 -12.28 -3.37
N VAL A 67 -0.80 -11.59 -2.22
CA VAL A 67 -0.45 -12.18 -0.91
C VAL A 67 -1.68 -12.85 -0.26
N SER A 68 -2.88 -12.70 -0.82
CA SER A 68 -4.15 -13.18 -0.26
C SER A 68 -4.45 -12.62 1.14
N LEU A 69 -3.96 -11.41 1.45
CA LEU A 69 -4.27 -10.70 2.70
C LEU A 69 -5.65 -10.04 2.64
N SER A 70 -6.03 -9.49 1.48
CA SER A 70 -7.37 -8.92 1.29
C SER A 70 -8.46 -9.95 1.64
N ASP A 71 -8.37 -11.15 1.08
CA ASP A 71 -9.35 -12.21 1.33
C ASP A 71 -9.31 -12.70 2.79
N ALA A 72 -8.11 -12.98 3.32
CA ALA A 72 -7.94 -13.45 4.69
C ALA A 72 -8.46 -12.47 5.74
N ILE A 73 -8.37 -11.16 5.50
CA ILE A 73 -8.87 -10.14 6.43
C ILE A 73 -10.38 -9.92 6.24
N ASN A 74 -10.84 -9.80 5.00
CA ASN A 74 -12.23 -9.39 4.74
C ASN A 74 -13.23 -10.54 4.87
N ASN A 75 -12.84 -11.77 4.54
CA ASN A 75 -13.77 -12.89 4.37
C ASN A 75 -13.63 -14.00 5.40
N SER A 76 -12.64 -13.93 6.31
CA SER A 76 -12.43 -14.96 7.33
C SER A 76 -13.46 -14.95 8.47
N GLY A 77 -14.20 -13.85 8.64
CA GLY A 77 -15.08 -13.63 9.80
C GLY A 77 -14.35 -13.29 11.11
N LYS A 78 -13.01 -13.19 11.09
CA LYS A 78 -12.20 -12.88 12.27
C LYS A 78 -12.07 -11.39 12.59
N TYR A 79 -12.32 -10.53 11.60
CA TYR A 79 -12.09 -9.09 11.72
C TYR A 79 -13.32 -8.28 11.33
N ASN A 80 -13.43 -7.07 11.90
CA ASN A 80 -14.44 -6.10 11.52
C ASN A 80 -13.98 -5.35 10.24
N SER A 81 -14.25 -5.93 9.07
CA SER A 81 -13.80 -5.38 7.78
C SER A 81 -14.49 -4.05 7.43
N VAL A 82 -13.72 -2.96 7.42
CA VAL A 82 -14.16 -1.65 6.92
C VAL A 82 -14.51 -1.70 5.45
N ARG A 83 -13.74 -2.48 4.66
CA ARG A 83 -14.00 -2.66 3.23
C ARG A 83 -15.38 -3.26 2.98
N ASN A 84 -15.75 -4.31 3.71
CA ASN A 84 -17.06 -4.94 3.56
C ASN A 84 -18.19 -4.02 4.01
N LYS A 85 -18.03 -3.30 5.13
CA LYS A 85 -18.99 -2.27 5.56
C LYS A 85 -19.22 -1.24 4.46
N LEU A 86 -18.15 -0.69 3.87
CA LEU A 86 -18.24 0.28 2.77
C LEU A 86 -18.96 -0.28 1.54
N PHE A 87 -18.79 -1.57 1.21
CA PHE A 87 -19.49 -2.19 0.08
C PHE A 87 -21.00 -2.33 0.27
N THR A 88 -21.49 -2.29 1.51
CA THR A 88 -22.93 -2.33 1.81
C THR A 88 -23.61 -0.96 1.82
N MET A 89 -22.85 0.13 1.71
CA MET A 89 -23.36 1.50 1.81
C MET A 89 -23.72 2.09 0.44
N ASP A 90 -24.70 2.98 0.41
CA ASP A 90 -25.08 3.71 -0.80
C ASP A 90 -24.24 4.99 -0.95
N ARG A 91 -23.43 5.06 -1.99
CA ARG A 91 -22.57 6.21 -2.28
C ARG A 91 -23.36 7.50 -2.56
N ASN A 92 -24.58 7.43 -3.07
CA ASN A 92 -25.36 8.63 -3.40
C ASN A 92 -25.92 9.31 -2.15
N THR A 93 -26.26 8.54 -1.13
CA THR A 93 -26.90 9.04 0.10
C THR A 93 -25.94 9.09 1.29
N GLN A 94 -24.90 8.25 1.32
CA GLN A 94 -24.00 8.06 2.47
C GLN A 94 -22.54 8.44 2.21
N ALA A 95 -22.22 9.14 1.11
CA ALA A 95 -20.83 9.48 0.75
C ALA A 95 -20.00 10.07 1.90
N ARG A 96 -20.57 10.98 2.71
CA ARG A 96 -19.86 11.59 3.84
C ARG A 96 -19.64 10.62 5.00
N GLU A 97 -20.56 9.69 5.23
CA GLU A 97 -20.41 8.64 6.23
C GLU A 97 -19.34 7.63 5.81
N MET A 98 -19.37 7.20 4.54
CA MET A 98 -18.32 6.36 3.95
C MET A 98 -16.93 7.01 4.08
N ALA A 99 -16.84 8.33 3.84
CA ALA A 99 -15.59 9.07 3.99
C ALA A 99 -15.10 9.08 5.44
N ARG A 100 -15.99 9.22 6.43
CA ARG A 100 -15.62 9.15 7.85
C ARG A 100 -15.14 7.75 8.23
N LEU A 101 -15.90 6.73 7.83
CA LEU A 101 -15.60 5.33 8.13
C LEU A 101 -14.24 4.90 7.55
N GLY A 102 -13.94 5.30 6.31
CA GLY A 102 -12.66 4.96 5.68
C GLY A 102 -11.47 5.82 6.13
N ALA A 103 -11.71 6.94 6.83
CA ALA A 103 -10.64 7.89 7.15
C ALA A 103 -9.80 7.50 8.38
N ALA A 104 -10.40 6.83 9.37
CA ALA A 104 -9.76 6.59 10.67
C ALA A 104 -9.99 5.16 11.22
N PRO A 105 -9.69 4.10 10.46
CA PRO A 105 -9.79 2.73 10.96
C PRO A 105 -8.70 2.43 12.00
N ASP A 106 -8.97 1.49 12.91
CA ASP A 106 -7.99 1.06 13.92
C ASP A 106 -6.73 0.45 13.28
N TRP A 107 -6.92 -0.43 12.28
CA TRP A 107 -5.85 -1.03 11.49
C TRP A 107 -6.01 -0.73 10.01
N VAL A 108 -4.93 -0.30 9.37
CA VAL A 108 -4.82 -0.10 7.93
C VAL A 108 -3.83 -1.12 7.39
N VAL A 109 -4.22 -1.86 6.35
CA VAL A 109 -3.28 -2.71 5.59
C VAL A 109 -3.28 -2.21 4.15
N SER A 110 -2.11 -1.83 3.65
CA SER A 110 -1.95 -1.24 2.32
C SER A 110 -0.62 -1.64 1.66
N SER A 111 -0.34 -1.06 0.51
CA SER A 111 0.96 -1.08 -0.15
C SER A 111 1.29 0.33 -0.65
N VAL A 112 2.54 0.52 -1.08
CA VAL A 112 3.03 1.80 -1.62
C VAL A 112 3.34 1.68 -3.10
N HIS A 113 3.52 2.81 -3.77
CA HIS A 113 3.94 2.87 -5.17
C HIS A 113 5.46 3.01 -5.30
N ALA A 114 6.17 3.48 -4.29
CA ALA A 114 7.63 3.39 -4.26
C ALA A 114 8.14 3.50 -2.82
N VAL A 115 9.32 2.94 -2.60
CA VAL A 115 10.14 3.18 -1.41
C VAL A 115 11.48 3.68 -1.88
N THR A 116 11.93 4.83 -1.41
CA THR A 116 13.25 5.35 -1.78
C THR A 116 14.35 4.69 -0.96
N GLU A 117 15.57 4.62 -1.48
CA GLU A 117 16.73 4.07 -0.75
C GLU A 117 17.09 4.86 0.52
N ASP A 118 16.70 6.14 0.59
CA ASP A 118 16.79 7.00 1.78
C ASP A 118 15.56 6.90 2.69
N GLY A 119 14.66 5.92 2.45
CA GLY A 119 13.65 5.48 3.40
C GLY A 119 12.38 6.33 3.41
N HIS A 120 11.90 6.78 2.25
CA HIS A 120 10.62 7.50 2.11
C HIS A 120 9.60 6.65 1.36
N LEU A 121 8.34 6.73 1.79
CA LEU A 121 7.23 6.00 1.18
C LEU A 121 6.44 6.91 0.25
N ILE A 122 6.15 6.47 -0.97
CA ILE A 122 5.41 7.26 -1.96
C ILE A 122 4.15 6.53 -2.37
N ILE A 123 3.01 7.21 -2.24
CA ILE A 123 1.69 6.67 -2.54
C ILE A 123 1.01 7.60 -3.55
N ALA A 124 0.62 7.06 -4.70
CA ALA A 124 -0.25 7.73 -5.65
C ALA A 124 -1.71 7.35 -5.42
N SER A 125 -2.62 8.27 -5.73
CA SER A 125 -4.05 8.03 -5.61
C SER A 125 -4.86 8.83 -6.62
N ASN A 126 -5.95 8.25 -7.10
CA ASN A 126 -6.94 8.97 -7.87
C ASN A 126 -7.91 9.75 -6.94
N THR A 127 -8.59 9.05 -6.04
CA THR A 127 -9.59 9.66 -5.15
C THR A 127 -8.98 10.33 -3.93
N GLY A 128 -7.86 9.78 -3.43
CA GLY A 128 -7.27 10.16 -2.14
C GLY A 128 -7.92 9.51 -0.93
N SER A 129 -8.88 8.61 -1.11
CA SER A 129 -9.67 8.07 0.00
C SER A 129 -8.83 7.30 1.03
N GLN A 130 -7.71 6.70 0.62
CA GLN A 130 -6.80 6.01 1.53
C GLN A 130 -5.86 6.95 2.30
N LEU A 131 -5.58 8.14 1.74
CA LEU A 131 -4.45 8.96 2.20
C LEU A 131 -4.64 9.49 3.61
N SER A 132 -5.89 9.75 4.03
CA SER A 132 -6.16 10.22 5.40
C SER A 132 -5.80 9.18 6.46
N ALA A 133 -6.17 7.91 6.22
CA ALA A 133 -5.88 6.80 7.11
C ALA A 133 -4.37 6.50 7.14
N GLU A 134 -3.73 6.48 5.97
CA GLU A 134 -2.29 6.21 5.84
C GLU A 134 -1.43 7.34 6.44
N ALA A 135 -1.77 8.61 6.17
CA ALA A 135 -0.99 9.75 6.62
C ALA A 135 -1.10 9.99 8.13
N TYR A 136 -2.29 9.90 8.71
CA TYR A 136 -2.52 10.36 10.08
C TYR A 136 -3.58 9.59 10.86
N ALA A 137 -4.77 9.42 10.31
CA ALA A 137 -5.93 9.07 11.13
C ALA A 137 -6.09 7.56 11.40
N GLY A 138 -5.41 6.69 10.65
CA GLY A 138 -5.36 5.26 10.95
C GLY A 138 -4.52 4.98 12.20
N GLY A 139 -5.01 4.11 13.07
CA GLY A 139 -4.38 3.78 14.35
C GLY A 139 -3.03 3.08 14.20
N LYS A 140 -3.01 1.91 13.54
CA LYS A 140 -1.82 1.18 13.10
C LYS A 140 -1.85 1.02 11.58
N VAL A 141 -0.73 1.27 10.90
CA VAL A 141 -0.64 1.18 9.43
C VAL A 141 0.43 0.18 9.05
N ILE A 142 0.03 -0.83 8.28
CA ILE A 142 0.91 -1.88 7.77
C ILE A 142 1.04 -1.72 6.26
N PHE A 143 2.27 -1.49 5.79
CA PHE A 143 2.60 -1.51 4.38
C PHE A 143 3.29 -2.83 4.01
N VAL A 144 2.68 -3.59 3.10
CA VAL A 144 3.30 -4.75 2.46
C VAL A 144 3.90 -4.32 1.13
N VAL A 145 5.20 -4.50 0.96
CA VAL A 145 5.96 -3.89 -0.14
C VAL A 145 6.89 -4.92 -0.76
N GLY A 146 6.68 -5.25 -2.03
CA GLY A 146 7.66 -6.04 -2.79
C GLY A 146 8.93 -5.21 -3.06
N VAL A 147 10.10 -5.83 -2.99
CA VAL A 147 11.39 -5.13 -3.09
C VAL A 147 11.67 -4.54 -4.48
N GLN A 148 10.90 -4.90 -5.52
CA GLN A 148 10.94 -4.21 -6.82
C GLN A 148 10.44 -2.75 -6.74
N LYS A 149 9.77 -2.39 -5.64
CA LYS A 149 9.29 -1.02 -5.40
C LYS A 149 10.39 -0.10 -4.85
N ILE A 150 11.60 -0.61 -4.58
CA ILE A 150 12.73 0.18 -4.10
C ILE A 150 13.37 0.97 -5.25
N VAL A 151 13.33 2.29 -5.16
CA VAL A 151 13.86 3.25 -6.13
C VAL A 151 14.98 4.08 -5.50
N LYS A 152 15.82 4.69 -6.33
CA LYS A 152 16.95 5.51 -5.87
C LYS A 152 16.50 6.68 -4.99
N ASP A 153 15.51 7.45 -5.44
CA ASP A 153 15.10 8.71 -4.84
C ASP A 153 13.65 9.06 -5.21
N ASN A 154 13.15 10.20 -4.67
CA ASN A 154 11.80 10.69 -4.95
C ASN A 154 11.55 10.92 -6.45
N GLN A 155 12.53 11.40 -7.20
CA GLN A 155 12.36 11.65 -8.64
C GLN A 155 12.16 10.33 -9.40
N GLU A 156 12.95 9.31 -9.08
CA GLU A 156 12.77 7.97 -9.65
C GLU A 156 11.46 7.34 -9.19
N GLY A 157 11.01 7.59 -7.97
CA GLY A 157 9.69 7.15 -7.48
C GLY A 157 8.52 7.76 -8.26
N ILE A 158 8.58 9.06 -8.57
CA ILE A 158 7.58 9.70 -9.45
C ILE A 158 7.64 9.10 -10.86
N LYS A 159 8.83 8.85 -11.41
CA LYS A 159 8.95 8.15 -12.71
C LYS A 159 8.33 6.76 -12.67
N ARG A 160 8.60 5.97 -11.61
CA ARG A 160 7.97 4.66 -11.40
C ARG A 160 6.45 4.74 -11.43
N ILE A 161 5.87 5.73 -10.76
CA ILE A 161 4.41 5.95 -10.75
C ILE A 161 3.87 6.13 -12.17
N TYR A 162 4.46 7.00 -12.98
CA TYR A 162 3.91 7.33 -14.31
C TYR A 162 4.31 6.36 -15.41
N GLU A 163 5.51 5.78 -15.34
CA GLU A 163 6.07 4.91 -16.38
C GLU A 163 5.80 3.42 -16.12
N TYR A 164 5.39 3.04 -14.90
CA TYR A 164 5.13 1.65 -14.53
C TYR A 164 3.75 1.45 -13.88
N CYS A 165 3.47 2.13 -12.76
CA CYS A 165 2.26 1.87 -11.99
C CYS A 165 0.98 2.30 -12.73
N LEU A 166 0.95 3.54 -13.25
CA LEU A 166 -0.24 4.12 -13.86
C LEU A 166 -0.69 3.36 -15.12
N PRO A 167 0.19 2.98 -16.07
CA PRO A 167 -0.23 2.18 -17.22
C PRO A 167 -0.88 0.84 -16.82
N LEU A 168 -0.27 0.13 -15.86
CA LEU A 168 -0.81 -1.15 -15.35
C LEU A 168 -2.13 -0.96 -14.59
N GLU A 169 -2.23 0.11 -13.80
CA GLU A 169 -3.44 0.46 -13.07
C GLU A 169 -4.56 0.93 -14.00
N ASP A 170 -4.27 1.69 -15.06
CA ASP A 170 -5.27 2.13 -16.04
C ASP A 170 -5.86 0.93 -16.79
N GLU A 171 -5.02 -0.01 -17.23
CA GLU A 171 -5.48 -1.25 -17.84
C GLU A 171 -6.37 -2.05 -16.87
N ARG A 172 -5.93 -2.23 -15.61
CA ARG A 172 -6.70 -2.91 -14.57
C ARG A 172 -8.02 -2.20 -14.30
N ALA A 173 -8.01 -0.89 -14.12
CA ALA A 173 -9.20 -0.09 -13.81
C ALA A 173 -10.22 -0.13 -14.95
N ARG A 174 -9.78 -0.10 -16.22
CA ARG A 174 -10.68 -0.27 -17.36
C ARG A 174 -11.37 -1.63 -17.36
N LYS A 175 -10.62 -2.70 -17.09
CA LYS A 175 -11.17 -4.06 -17.00
C LYS A 175 -12.12 -4.22 -15.81
N ALA A 176 -11.77 -3.67 -14.65
CA ALA A 176 -12.53 -3.87 -13.41
C ALA A 176 -13.72 -2.92 -13.23
N TYR A 177 -13.61 -1.67 -13.71
CA TYR A 177 -14.56 -0.60 -13.44
C TYR A 177 -15.12 0.08 -14.70
N GLY A 178 -14.64 -0.30 -15.89
CA GLY A 178 -15.07 0.33 -17.15
C GLY A 178 -14.53 1.74 -17.36
N MET A 179 -13.62 2.23 -16.50
CA MET A 179 -13.05 3.57 -16.58
C MET A 179 -11.55 3.58 -16.34
N GLY A 180 -10.86 4.59 -16.88
CA GLY A 180 -9.42 4.75 -16.71
C GLY A 180 -9.01 5.15 -15.29
N SER A 181 -7.72 5.04 -15.02
CA SER A 181 -7.09 5.51 -13.78
C SER A 181 -6.36 6.84 -13.98
N ASN A 182 -6.03 7.50 -12.88
CA ASN A 182 -5.26 8.74 -12.89
C ASN A 182 -4.43 8.88 -11.61
N VAL A 183 -3.31 9.59 -11.72
CA VAL A 183 -2.54 10.08 -10.58
C VAL A 183 -3.01 11.50 -10.26
N SER A 184 -3.98 11.61 -9.37
CA SER A 184 -4.60 12.90 -9.01
C SER A 184 -4.02 13.49 -7.71
N LYS A 185 -3.45 12.64 -6.85
CA LYS A 185 -2.85 13.00 -5.57
C LYS A 185 -1.63 12.12 -5.32
N ILE A 186 -0.61 12.70 -4.68
CA ILE A 186 0.58 11.97 -4.24
C ILE A 186 0.83 12.34 -2.78
N LEU A 187 1.06 11.33 -1.95
CA LEU A 187 1.54 11.46 -0.58
C LEU A 187 2.97 10.92 -0.52
N ILE A 188 3.86 11.68 0.10
CA ILE A 188 5.19 11.23 0.48
C ILE A 188 5.24 11.22 2.00
N ILE A 189 5.45 10.04 2.59
CA ILE A 189 5.69 9.89 4.02
C ILE A 189 7.20 9.85 4.22
N ASN A 190 7.77 10.99 4.63
CA ASN A 190 9.21 11.12 4.82
C ASN A 190 9.67 10.44 6.11
N LYS A 191 8.86 10.54 7.17
CA LYS A 191 9.17 10.10 8.52
C LYS A 191 7.88 9.78 9.28
N GLU A 192 7.93 8.80 10.19
CA GLU A 192 6.91 8.62 11.22
C GLU A 192 7.46 9.10 12.57
N ILE A 193 6.67 9.90 13.29
CA ILE A 193 7.05 10.49 14.57
C ILE A 193 6.36 9.79 15.76
N PHE A 194 5.29 9.04 15.49
CA PHE A 194 4.59 8.22 16.48
C PHE A 194 5.19 6.82 16.48
N PRO A 195 5.90 6.41 17.55
CA PRO A 195 6.52 5.10 17.64
C PRO A 195 5.52 3.97 17.38
N GLU A 196 5.96 2.92 16.69
CA GLU A 196 5.19 1.71 16.41
C GLU A 196 3.90 1.92 15.59
N ARG A 197 3.63 3.13 15.07
CA ARG A 197 2.41 3.40 14.30
C ARG A 197 2.45 2.76 12.92
N ILE A 198 3.57 2.92 12.20
CA ILE A 198 3.72 2.44 10.83
C ILE A 198 4.73 1.30 10.79
N THR A 199 4.30 0.14 10.27
CA THR A 199 5.15 -1.03 10.02
C THR A 199 5.25 -1.27 8.51
N VAL A 200 6.48 -1.46 8.02
CA VAL A 200 6.80 -1.74 6.62
C VAL A 200 7.40 -3.13 6.51
N PHE A 201 6.72 -4.02 5.77
CA PHE A 201 7.26 -5.30 5.36
C PHE A 201 7.87 -5.20 3.97
N LEU A 202 9.19 -5.38 3.88
CA LEU A 202 9.91 -5.53 2.61
C LEU A 202 9.96 -7.01 2.24
N VAL A 203 9.21 -7.40 1.22
CA VAL A 203 9.07 -8.79 0.76
C VAL A 203 9.99 -9.03 -0.43
N LYS A 204 10.86 -10.03 -0.35
CA LYS A 204 11.82 -10.39 -1.43
C LYS A 204 11.19 -11.05 -2.66
N GLU A 205 9.97 -10.65 -3.00
CA GLU A 205 9.23 -11.08 -4.18
C GLU A 205 8.69 -9.87 -4.96
N LYS A 206 8.45 -10.09 -6.26
CA LYS A 206 7.80 -9.09 -7.11
C LYS A 206 6.30 -9.10 -6.81
N LEU A 207 5.83 -8.15 -5.99
CA LEU A 207 4.43 -8.07 -5.58
C LEU A 207 3.74 -6.78 -6.03
N GLY A 208 2.66 -6.94 -6.79
CA GLY A 208 1.91 -5.85 -7.39
C GLY A 208 2.78 -5.01 -8.32
N PHE A 209 2.32 -3.79 -8.55
CA PHE A 209 3.06 -2.76 -9.26
C PHE A 209 3.06 -1.48 -8.45
#